data_AF-A0A0U5JZX3-F1
#
_entry.id   AF-A0A0U5JZX3-F1
#
_cell.length_a   1.000
_cell.length_b   1.000
_cell.length_c   1.000
_cell.angle_alpha   90.00
_cell.angle_beta   90.00
_cell.angle_gamma   90.00
#
_symmetry.space_group_name_H-M   'P 1'
#
loop_
_entity.id
_entity.type
_entity.pdbx_description
1 polymer ?
#
loop_
_entity_poly.entity_id
_entity_poly.type
_entity_poly.pdbx_seq_one_letter_code
_entity_poly.pdbx_strand_id
1 'polypeptide(L)'
;MSAVEEQVGTRQTGFPFDTILNMEITKETHPLNAFINSGAILISSLIEEQDGLSPFDQILEFSRKICNDLDITLNEEIYQSELRTGDMNRSLAYYLKAKEVLTNDVTLSLDTYFK
;
A
#
# COMPACT_ATOMS: atom_id res chain seq x y z
N MET A 1 7.50 -19.90 3.24
CA MET A 1 6.74 -18.65 3.34
C MET A 1 6.32 -18.26 1.95
N SER A 2 5.15 -17.65 1.79
CA SER A 2 4.82 -17.00 0.51
C SER A 2 5.71 -15.76 0.33
N ALA A 3 5.95 -15.34 -0.91
CA ALA A 3 6.74 -14.14 -1.20
C ALA A 3 6.22 -12.88 -0.46
N VAL A 4 4.92 -12.83 -0.14
CA VAL A 4 4.28 -11.72 0.57
C VAL A 4 4.58 -11.71 2.07
N GLU A 5 4.61 -12.88 2.71
CA GLU A 5 4.89 -13.02 4.16
C GLU A 5 6.32 -12.63 4.54
N GLU A 6 7.23 -12.57 3.56
CA GLU A 6 8.59 -12.08 3.75
C GLU A 6 8.66 -10.54 3.73
N GLN A 7 7.65 -9.89 3.13
CA GLN A 7 7.61 -8.43 2.95
C GLN A 7 6.78 -7.73 4.03
N VAL A 8 5.79 -8.40 4.63
CA VAL A 8 4.92 -7.80 5.64
C VAL A 8 4.58 -8.78 6.75
N GLY A 9 4.57 -8.28 7.99
CA GLY A 9 4.20 -9.09 9.15
C GLY A 9 2.68 -9.31 9.26
N THR A 10 2.27 -9.91 10.38
CA THR A 10 0.86 -10.12 10.76
C THR A 10 0.56 -9.64 12.19
N ARG A 11 1.45 -8.81 12.75
CA ARG A 11 1.40 -8.37 14.16
C ARG A 11 0.59 -7.08 14.30
N GLN A 12 -0.18 -7.00 15.39
CA GLN A 12 -0.83 -5.75 15.80
C GLN A 12 0.23 -4.70 16.17
N THR A 13 -0.06 -3.42 15.90
CA THR A 13 0.88 -2.32 16.18
C THR A 13 0.68 -1.72 17.57
N GLY A 14 -0.57 -1.53 18.02
CA GLY A 14 -0.88 -0.72 19.20
C GLY A 14 -0.67 0.80 19.00
N PHE A 15 -0.40 1.22 17.77
CA PHE A 15 -0.18 2.61 17.35
C PHE A 15 -1.18 3.00 16.25
N PRO A 16 -1.37 4.31 15.99
CA PRO A 16 -2.10 4.77 14.80
C PRO A 16 -1.60 4.10 13.51
N PHE A 17 -2.49 3.96 12.54
CA PHE A 17 -2.21 3.22 11.30
C PHE A 17 -1.29 3.98 10.33
N ASP A 18 -1.13 5.29 10.52
CA ASP A 18 -0.43 6.25 9.65
C ASP A 18 0.92 6.71 10.23
N THR A 19 1.50 5.96 11.17
CA THR A 19 2.75 6.35 11.85
C THR A 19 3.95 5.43 11.56
N ILE A 20 5.15 6.01 11.57
CA ILE A 20 6.45 5.33 11.49
C ILE A 20 6.89 4.77 12.86
N LEU A 21 6.33 5.29 13.96
CA LEU A 21 6.82 5.02 15.33
C LEU A 21 6.87 3.54 15.68
N ASN A 22 5.93 2.75 15.15
CA ASN A 22 5.91 1.32 15.38
C ASN A 22 7.21 0.65 14.91
N MET A 23 7.67 0.94 13.70
CA MET A 23 8.90 0.37 13.12
C MET A 23 10.15 0.93 13.81
N GLU A 24 10.16 2.20 14.19
CA GLU A 24 11.28 2.78 14.93
C GLU A 24 11.45 2.17 16.34
N ILE A 25 10.35 1.94 17.04
CA ILE A 25 10.36 1.37 18.40
C ILE A 25 10.70 -0.12 18.35
N THR A 26 10.12 -0.88 17.44
CA THR A 26 10.36 -2.33 17.34
C THR A 26 11.67 -2.68 16.64
N LYS A 27 12.27 -1.73 15.90
CA LYS A 27 13.43 -1.93 15.02
C LYS A 27 13.21 -2.97 13.93
N GLU A 28 11.96 -3.17 13.55
CA GLU A 28 11.59 -4.09 12.48
C GLU A 28 11.86 -3.43 11.13
N THR A 29 12.46 -4.19 10.21
CA THR A 29 12.77 -3.69 8.86
C THR A 29 11.49 -3.52 8.04
N HIS A 30 10.57 -4.47 8.16
CA HIS A 30 9.33 -4.53 7.38
C HIS A 30 8.12 -4.00 8.19
N PRO A 31 7.07 -3.50 7.51
CA PRO A 31 5.83 -3.13 8.18
C PRO A 31 5.24 -4.30 8.98
N LEU A 32 4.71 -4.00 10.16
CA LEU A 32 4.24 -5.02 11.10
C LEU A 32 3.01 -5.79 10.61
N ASN A 33 2.19 -5.19 9.75
CA ASN A 33 1.05 -5.82 9.10
C ASN A 33 0.58 -5.05 7.85
N ALA A 34 -0.25 -5.67 7.02
CA ALA A 34 -0.77 -5.08 5.79
C ALA A 34 -1.92 -4.08 5.99
N PHE A 35 -2.47 -3.96 7.20
CA PHE A 35 -3.63 -3.11 7.52
C PHE A 35 -3.26 -1.70 8.00
N ILE A 36 -1.97 -1.42 8.15
CA ILE A 36 -1.45 -0.06 8.37
C ILE A 36 -0.95 0.54 7.06
N ASN A 37 -0.84 1.87 6.97
CA ASN A 37 -0.50 2.54 5.73
C ASN A 37 0.84 2.08 5.16
N SER A 38 1.88 1.94 5.99
CA SER A 38 3.18 1.46 5.51
C SER A 38 3.11 0.03 4.93
N GLY A 39 2.28 -0.83 5.51
CA GLY A 39 2.04 -2.18 4.98
C GLY A 39 1.26 -2.16 3.66
N ALA A 40 0.18 -1.39 3.60
CA ALA A 40 -0.64 -1.27 2.40
C ALA A 40 0.11 -0.61 1.23
N ILE A 41 0.93 0.41 1.49
CA ILE A 41 1.82 1.03 0.50
C ILE A 41 2.82 -0.01 -0.04
N LEU A 42 3.42 -0.83 0.84
CA LEU A 42 4.34 -1.87 0.39
C LEU A 42 3.61 -2.92 -0.44
N ILE A 43 2.46 -3.45 0.03
CA ILE A 43 1.71 -4.48 -0.68
C ILE A 43 1.21 -4.02 -2.04
N SER A 44 0.65 -2.81 -2.13
CA SER A 44 0.23 -2.25 -3.41
C SER A 44 1.40 -2.11 -4.39
N SER A 45 2.61 -1.80 -3.89
CA SER A 45 3.81 -1.75 -4.73
C SER A 45 4.28 -3.10 -5.26
N LEU A 46 3.89 -4.22 -4.65
CA LEU A 46 4.30 -5.57 -5.06
C LEU A 46 3.41 -6.17 -6.16
N ILE A 47 2.29 -5.54 -6.47
CA ILE A 47 1.39 -5.99 -7.53
C ILE A 47 1.99 -5.53 -8.86
N GLU A 48 2.36 -6.50 -9.69
CA GLU A 48 2.89 -6.26 -11.03
C GLU A 48 1.77 -6.29 -12.06
N GLU A 49 2.00 -5.70 -13.23
CA GLU A 49 1.09 -5.84 -14.37
C GLU A 49 0.93 -7.31 -14.75
N GLN A 50 -0.32 -7.76 -14.88
CA GLN A 50 -0.64 -9.13 -15.26
C GLN A 50 -1.76 -9.13 -16.30
N ASP A 51 -1.60 -9.92 -17.35
CA ASP A 51 -2.60 -10.07 -18.43
C ASP A 51 -3.04 -8.73 -19.07
N GLY A 52 -2.14 -7.73 -19.07
CA GLY A 52 -2.40 -6.39 -19.60
C GLY A 52 -3.18 -5.46 -18.66
N LEU A 53 -3.46 -5.90 -17.42
CA LEU A 53 -4.12 -5.10 -16.39
C LEU A 53 -3.09 -4.40 -15.51
N SER A 54 -3.32 -3.11 -15.24
CA SER A 54 -2.55 -2.37 -14.25
C SER A 54 -2.75 -2.95 -12.84
N PRO A 55 -1.84 -2.68 -11.89
CA PRO A 55 -2.01 -3.09 -10.49
C PRO A 55 -3.36 -2.64 -9.90
N PHE A 56 -3.79 -1.41 -10.20
CA PHE A 56 -5.07 -0.89 -9.76
C PHE A 56 -6.26 -1.64 -10.40
N ASP A 57 -6.21 -1.92 -11.70
CA ASP A 57 -7.31 -2.61 -12.38
C ASP A 57 -7.50 -4.03 -11.82
N GLN A 58 -6.40 -4.72 -11.48
CA GLN A 58 -6.45 -6.01 -10.81
C GLN A 58 -7.13 -5.93 -9.44
N ILE A 59 -6.82 -4.90 -8.64
CA ILE A 59 -7.49 -4.64 -7.34
C ILE A 59 -8.97 -4.35 -7.55
N LEU A 60 -9.33 -3.53 -8.55
CA LEU A 60 -10.70 -3.17 -8.85
C LEU A 60 -11.53 -4.38 -9.31
N GLU A 61 -10.98 -5.21 -10.21
CA GLU A 61 -11.63 -6.45 -10.64
C GLU A 61 -11.82 -7.43 -9.48
N PHE A 62 -10.80 -7.58 -8.62
CA PHE A 62 -10.91 -8.39 -7.41
C PHE A 62 -12.01 -7.86 -6.48
N SER A 63 -12.07 -6.54 -6.26
CA SER A 63 -13.08 -5.90 -5.41
C SER A 63 -14.50 -6.12 -5.94
N ARG A 64 -14.71 -5.90 -7.25
CA ARG A 64 -16.00 -6.19 -7.92
C ARG A 64 -16.42 -7.64 -7.74
N LYS A 65 -15.48 -8.58 -7.88
CA LYS A 65 -15.73 -10.02 -7.73
C LYS A 65 -16.13 -10.40 -6.31
N ILE A 66 -15.42 -9.92 -5.29
CA ILE A 66 -15.73 -10.29 -3.89
C ILE A 66 -16.98 -9.58 -3.35
N CYS A 67 -17.31 -8.40 -3.87
CA CYS A 67 -18.53 -7.68 -3.53
C CYS A 67 -19.74 -8.09 -4.38
N ASN A 68 -19.52 -8.84 -5.47
CA ASN A 68 -20.53 -9.19 -6.46
C ASN A 68 -21.24 -7.95 -7.04
N ASP A 69 -20.45 -6.94 -7.40
CA ASP A 69 -20.92 -5.65 -7.90
C ASP A 69 -19.96 -5.13 -8.98
N LEU A 70 -20.41 -5.08 -10.24
CA LEU A 70 -19.62 -4.60 -11.37
C LEU A 70 -19.57 -3.07 -11.47
N ASP A 71 -20.46 -2.37 -10.76
CA ASP A 71 -20.61 -0.91 -10.83
C ASP A 71 -19.63 -0.17 -9.90
N ILE A 72 -18.89 -0.91 -9.05
CA ILE A 72 -17.77 -0.34 -8.28
C ILE A 72 -16.78 0.28 -9.25
N THR A 73 -16.49 1.56 -9.05
CA THR A 73 -15.61 2.38 -9.88
C THR A 73 -14.77 3.29 -9.00
N LEU A 74 -13.64 3.76 -9.55
CA LEU A 74 -12.80 4.75 -8.88
C LEU A 74 -13.58 6.05 -8.68
N ASN A 75 -13.56 6.59 -7.47
CA ASN A 75 -13.99 7.96 -7.24
C ASN A 75 -12.85 8.93 -7.56
N GLU A 76 -12.86 9.46 -8.78
CA GLU A 76 -11.81 10.35 -9.28
C GLU A 76 -11.63 11.61 -8.42
N GLU A 77 -12.71 12.17 -7.86
CA GLU A 77 -12.63 13.36 -7.00
C GLU A 77 -11.82 13.08 -5.73
N ILE A 78 -12.09 11.94 -5.09
CA ILE A 78 -11.39 11.50 -3.89
C ILE A 78 -9.93 11.16 -4.21
N TYR A 79 -9.68 10.38 -5.26
CA TYR A 79 -8.31 10.07 -5.70
C TYR A 79 -7.49 11.34 -5.94
N GLN A 80 -8.03 12.32 -6.68
CA GLN A 80 -7.34 13.58 -6.91
C GLN A 80 -7.12 14.38 -5.62
N SER A 81 -8.04 14.29 -4.65
CA SER A 81 -7.86 14.89 -3.32
C SER A 81 -6.71 14.25 -2.55
N GLU A 82 -6.73 12.91 -2.42
CA GLU A 82 -5.69 12.13 -1.73
C GLU A 82 -4.32 12.33 -2.39
N LEU A 83 -4.26 12.35 -3.72
CA LEU A 83 -3.05 12.64 -4.46
C LEU A 83 -2.51 14.04 -4.11
N ARG A 84 -3.34 15.06 -3.89
CA ARG A 84 -2.86 16.40 -3.51
C ARG A 84 -2.42 16.48 -2.04
N THR A 85 -3.08 15.77 -1.12
CA THR A 85 -2.90 15.97 0.33
C THR A 85 -2.17 14.83 1.06
N GLY A 86 -1.82 13.74 0.36
CA GLY A 86 -1.24 12.52 0.92
C GLY A 86 0.22 12.60 1.40
N ASP A 87 0.65 13.73 1.99
CA ASP A 87 2.05 13.95 2.38
C ASP A 87 2.55 13.01 3.47
N MET A 88 1.66 12.59 4.39
CA MET A 88 2.00 11.56 5.38
C MET A 88 2.34 10.23 4.70
N ASN A 89 1.54 9.83 3.71
CA ASN A 89 1.78 8.60 2.94
C ASN A 89 3.04 8.72 2.07
N ARG A 90 3.35 9.91 1.54
CA ARG A 90 4.65 10.18 0.90
C ARG A 90 5.81 9.98 1.87
N SER A 91 5.72 10.54 3.07
CA SER A 91 6.74 10.37 4.11
C SER A 91 6.95 8.90 4.45
N LEU A 92 5.86 8.13 4.62
CA LEU A 92 5.91 6.69 4.86
C LEU A 92 6.58 5.93 3.71
N ALA A 93 6.19 6.22 2.47
CA ALA A 93 6.76 5.55 1.29
C ALA A 93 8.26 5.84 1.12
N TYR A 94 8.69 7.09 1.31
CA TYR A 94 10.11 7.44 1.28
C TYR A 94 10.89 6.84 2.45
N TYR A 95 10.27 6.71 3.63
CA TYR A 95 10.88 5.98 4.74
C TYR A 95 11.12 4.51 4.39
N LEU A 96 10.14 3.83 3.81
CA LEU A 96 10.29 2.44 3.34
C LEU A 96 11.36 2.29 2.25
N LYS A 97 11.45 3.27 1.34
CA LYS A 97 12.50 3.32 0.32
C LYS A 97 13.89 3.51 0.93
N ALA A 98 14.02 4.37 1.93
CA ALA A 98 15.28 4.58 2.65
C ALA A 98 15.71 3.35 3.47
N LYS A 99 14.77 2.46 3.82
CA LYS A 99 15.04 1.15 4.44
C LYS A 99 15.27 0.03 3.43
N GLU A 100 15.29 0.34 2.13
CA GLU A 100 15.47 -0.63 1.03
C GLU A 100 14.36 -1.71 0.97
N VAL A 101 13.21 -1.44 1.59
CA VAL A 101 12.05 -2.36 1.60
C VAL A 101 11.12 -2.06 0.43
N LEU A 102 10.83 -0.78 0.19
CA LEU A 102 10.13 -0.36 -1.03
C LEU A 102 11.18 -0.11 -2.12
N THR A 103 11.31 -1.09 -3.03
CA THR A 103 12.31 -1.07 -4.12
C THR A 103 11.80 -0.34 -5.37
N ASN A 104 10.48 -0.33 -5.57
CA ASN A 104 9.84 0.32 -6.71
C ASN A 104 9.91 1.86 -6.65
N ASP A 105 9.43 2.52 -7.70
CA ASP A 105 9.29 3.97 -7.68
C ASP A 105 8.21 4.38 -6.67
N VAL A 106 8.51 5.39 -5.85
CA VAL A 106 7.60 5.84 -4.78
C VAL A 106 6.33 6.44 -5.36
N THR A 107 6.46 7.20 -6.45
CA THR A 107 5.34 7.90 -7.06
C THR A 107 4.39 6.91 -7.74
N LEU A 108 4.94 5.93 -8.46
CA LEU A 108 4.14 4.85 -9.06
C LEU A 108 3.46 3.97 -7.99
N SER A 109 4.17 3.65 -6.91
CA SER A 109 3.61 2.86 -5.81
C SER A 109 2.44 3.59 -5.13
N LEU A 110 2.61 4.89 -4.86
CA LEU A 110 1.57 5.71 -4.26
C LEU A 110 0.38 5.95 -5.19
N ASP A 111 0.60 5.99 -6.50
CA ASP A 111 -0.50 6.11 -7.46
C ASP A 111 -1.49 4.95 -7.34
N THR A 112 -0.99 3.71 -7.25
CA THR A 112 -1.85 2.53 -7.04
C THR A 112 -2.49 2.55 -5.65
N TYR A 113 -1.76 2.97 -4.61
CA TYR A 113 -2.28 3.03 -3.25
C TYR A 113 -3.39 4.09 -3.05
N PHE A 114 -3.33 5.21 -3.76
CA PHE A 114 -4.34 6.28 -3.66
C PHE A 114 -5.59 6.04 -4.50
N LYS A 115 -5.53 5.14 -5.48
CA LYS A 115 -6.67 4.75 -6.31
C LYS A 115 -7.47 3.65 -5.61
#